data_AF-A0A348TXC9-F1
#
_entry.id   AF-A0A348TXC9-F1
#
_cell.length_a   1.000
_cell.length_b   1.000
_cell.length_c   1.000
_cell.angle_alpha   90.00
_cell.angle_beta   90.00
_cell.angle_gamma   90.00
#
_symmetry.space_group_name_H-M   'P 1'
#
loop_
_entity.id
_entity.type
_entity.pdbx_description
1 polymer ?
#
loop_
_entity_poly.entity_id
_entity_poly.type
_entity_poly.pdbx_seq_one_letter_code
_entity_poly.pdbx_strand_id
1 'polypeptide(L)'
;MARLLSEQEQLRRAALAKLRGLGIDPYPAAEYTVTHHAKELASSYKEGAEGFEHVRIAGRLMTKRIMGKASFAVLSDATGEMQIYVNRDEICPEEDKT
;
A
#
# COMPACT_ATOMS: atom_id res chain seq x y z
N MET A 1 -16.63 7.19 -31.49
CA MET A 1 -17.33 6.05 -30.88
C MET A 1 -17.07 6.04 -29.38
N ALA A 2 -18.12 6.02 -28.56
CA ALA A 2 -17.95 5.92 -27.11
C ALA A 2 -17.39 4.53 -26.77
N ARG A 3 -16.19 4.48 -26.19
CA ARG A 3 -15.56 3.25 -25.75
C ARG A 3 -16.37 2.67 -24.59
N LEU A 4 -16.99 1.50 -24.79
CA LEU A 4 -17.58 0.71 -23.72
C LEU A 4 -16.46 0.29 -22.76
N LEU A 5 -16.54 0.77 -21.52
CA LEU A 5 -15.57 0.45 -20.48
C LEU A 5 -15.90 -0.91 -19.88
N SER A 6 -14.88 -1.73 -19.64
CA SER A 6 -15.05 -2.94 -18.84
C SER A 6 -15.49 -2.61 -17.41
N GLU A 7 -16.15 -3.54 -16.73
CA GLU A 7 -16.56 -3.37 -15.33
C GLU A 7 -15.36 -3.03 -14.43
N GLN A 8 -14.20 -3.64 -14.69
CA GLN A 8 -12.97 -3.36 -13.96
C GLN A 8 -12.48 -1.92 -14.16
N GLU A 9 -12.56 -1.38 -15.39
CA GLU A 9 -12.21 0.01 -15.66
C GLU A 9 -13.18 0.98 -14.95
N GLN A 10 -14.48 0.67 -14.95
CA GLN A 10 -15.48 1.48 -14.26
C GLN A 10 -15.22 1.52 -12.75
N LEU A 11 -14.95 0.36 -12.13
CA LEU A 11 -14.61 0.27 -10.71
C LEU A 11 -13.34 1.04 -10.35
N ARG A 12 -12.28 0.94 -11.17
CA ARG A 12 -11.02 1.68 -10.93
C ARG A 12 -11.21 3.19 -11.07
N ARG A 13 -12.02 3.64 -12.03
CA ARG A 13 -12.35 5.07 -12.20
C ARG A 13 -13.18 5.59 -11.04
N ALA A 14 -14.16 4.82 -10.56
CA ALA A 14 -14.95 5.16 -9.39
C ALA A 14 -14.08 5.25 -8.12
N ALA A 15 -13.14 4.31 -7.93
CA ALA A 15 -12.19 4.36 -6.83
C ALA A 15 -11.29 5.61 -6.91
N LEU A 16 -10.80 5.96 -8.11
CA LEU A 16 -10.01 7.17 -8.33
C LEU A 16 -10.81 8.45 -8.02
N ALA A 17 -12.09 8.49 -8.39
CA ALA A 17 -12.96 9.62 -8.05
C ALA A 17 -13.18 9.73 -6.53
N LYS A 18 -13.35 8.60 -5.83
CA LYS A 18 -13.45 8.56 -4.36
C LYS A 18 -12.17 9.09 -3.69
N LEU A 19 -10.99 8.64 -4.14
CA LEU A 19 -9.71 9.11 -3.61
C LEU A 19 -9.58 10.64 -3.73
N ARG A 20 -9.93 11.19 -4.90
CA ARG A 20 -9.95 12.64 -5.10
C ARG A 20 -10.97 13.36 -4.21
N GLY A 21 -12.13 12.75 -3.99
CA GLY A 21 -13.16 13.28 -3.07
C GLY A 21 -12.71 13.33 -1.61
N LEU A 22 -11.80 12.44 -1.20
CA LEU A 22 -11.14 12.47 0.10
C LEU A 22 -9.99 13.49 0.18
N GLY A 23 -9.73 14.25 -0.88
CA GLY A 23 -8.60 15.20 -0.94
C GLY A 23 -7.24 14.53 -1.15
N ILE A 24 -7.21 13.23 -1.45
CA ILE A 24 -5.98 12.47 -1.70
C ILE A 24 -5.62 12.59 -3.17
N ASP A 25 -4.44 13.12 -3.48
CA ASP A 25 -3.91 13.12 -4.85
C ASP A 25 -3.46 11.70 -5.22
N PRO A 26 -4.08 11.03 -6.21
CA PRO A 26 -3.68 9.69 -6.63
C PRO A 26 -2.32 9.64 -7.33
N TYR A 27 -1.82 10.78 -7.84
CA TYR A 27 -0.55 10.86 -8.55
C TYR A 27 0.30 12.04 -8.05
N PRO A 28 0.75 11.99 -6.79
CA PRO A 28 1.52 13.07 -6.21
C PRO A 28 2.82 13.25 -6.97
N ALA A 29 3.14 14.50 -7.31
CA ALA A 29 4.42 14.86 -7.91
C ALA A 29 5.58 14.81 -6.90
N ALA A 30 5.27 14.85 -5.60
CA ALA A 30 6.25 14.78 -4.53
C ALA A 30 6.92 13.41 -4.50
N GLU A 31 8.25 13.40 -4.40
CA GLU A 31 9.02 12.18 -4.25
C GLU A 31 8.71 11.49 -2.91
N TYR A 32 8.45 10.18 -2.97
CA TYR A 32 8.34 9.37 -1.77
C TYR A 32 9.71 8.79 -1.41
N THR A 33 10.32 9.29 -0.32
CA THR A 33 11.62 8.79 0.15
C THR A 33 11.49 7.36 0.68
N VAL A 34 12.09 6.42 -0.05
CA VAL A 34 12.24 5.01 0.33
C VAL A 34 13.53 4.86 1.13
N THR A 35 13.45 4.12 2.24
CA THR A 35 14.61 3.86 3.12
C THR A 35 15.23 2.50 2.88
N HIS A 36 14.41 1.51 2.49
CA HIS A 36 14.83 0.12 2.38
C HIS A 36 14.12 -0.53 1.20
N HIS A 37 14.78 -1.47 0.54
CA HIS A 37 14.17 -2.31 -0.48
C HIS A 37 13.76 -3.69 0.07
N ALA A 38 12.80 -4.35 -0.58
CA ALA A 38 12.25 -5.63 -0.15
C ALA A 38 13.32 -6.71 0.06
N LYS A 39 14.27 -6.82 -0.88
CA LYS A 39 15.35 -7.80 -0.81
C LYS A 39 16.33 -7.53 0.34
N GLU A 40 16.60 -6.25 0.61
CA GLU A 40 17.49 -5.85 1.71
C GLU A 40 16.85 -6.17 3.05
N LEU A 41 15.56 -5.87 3.23
CA LEU A 41 14.84 -6.23 4.45
C LEU A 41 14.84 -7.75 4.68
N ALA A 42 14.57 -8.53 3.63
CA ALA A 42 14.56 -9.99 3.73
C ALA A 42 15.95 -10.59 4.07
N SER A 43 17.04 -9.92 3.69
CA SER A 43 18.41 -10.44 3.87
C SER A 43 19.09 -9.90 5.13
N SER A 44 18.81 -8.64 5.49
CA SER A 44 19.47 -7.91 6.57
C SER A 44 18.74 -8.05 7.90
N TYR A 45 17.43 -8.32 7.89
CA TYR A 45 16.70 -8.55 9.13
C TYR A 45 17.10 -9.90 9.75
N LYS A 46 17.56 -9.83 11.00
CA LYS A 46 17.78 -11.00 11.87
C LYS A 46 16.97 -10.81 13.14
N GLU A 47 16.56 -11.90 13.75
CA GLU A 47 15.83 -11.85 15.02
C GLU A 47 16.66 -11.10 16.08
N GLY A 48 16.10 -10.02 16.63
CA GLY A 48 16.79 -9.12 17.57
C GLY A 48 17.60 -7.98 16.92
N ALA A 49 17.49 -7.75 15.61
CA ALA A 49 18.15 -6.62 14.96
C ALA A 49 17.49 -5.28 15.29
N GLU A 50 18.28 -4.34 15.84
CA GLU A 50 17.86 -2.97 16.12
C GLU A 50 17.87 -2.12 14.83
N GLY A 51 16.97 -1.15 14.72
CA GLY A 51 16.91 -0.21 13.58
C GLY A 51 15.92 -0.56 12.46
N PHE A 52 15.21 -1.70 12.55
CA PHE A 52 14.13 -2.06 11.62
C PHE A 52 12.73 -1.66 12.10
N GLU A 53 12.65 -0.83 13.14
CA GLU A 53 11.39 -0.35 13.72
C GLU A 53 10.66 0.62 12.77
N HIS A 54 11.40 1.42 12.02
CA HIS A 54 10.86 2.42 11.10
C HIS A 54 11.39 2.18 9.69
N VAL A 55 10.57 1.53 8.86
CA VAL A 55 10.90 1.23 7.46
C VAL A 55 9.91 1.91 6.53
N ARG A 56 10.43 2.58 5.51
CA ARG A 56 9.69 3.19 4.40
C ARG A 56 10.01 2.42 3.14
N ILE A 57 8.98 1.80 2.55
CA ILE A 57 9.05 1.02 1.31
C ILE A 57 7.99 1.52 0.34
N ALA A 58 8.25 1.39 -0.96
CA ALA A 58 7.28 1.67 -2.01
C ALA A 58 7.32 0.56 -3.06
N GLY A 59 6.21 0.37 -3.78
CA GLY A 59 6.12 -0.67 -4.79
C GLY A 59 4.71 -0.85 -5.35
N ARG A 60 4.53 -1.87 -6.16
CA ARG A 60 3.25 -2.25 -6.75
C ARG A 60 2.50 -3.21 -5.83
N LEU A 61 1.25 -2.87 -5.50
CA LEU A 61 0.37 -3.80 -4.79
C LEU A 61 -0.04 -4.95 -5.72
N MET A 62 0.37 -6.16 -5.40
CA MET A 62 0.12 -7.37 -6.18
C MET A 62 -1.14 -8.08 -5.71
N THR A 63 -1.13 -8.52 -4.45
CA THR A 63 -2.24 -9.23 -3.82
C THR A 63 -2.63 -8.52 -2.54
N LYS A 64 -3.93 -8.47 -2.24
CA LYS A 64 -4.44 -8.06 -0.94
C LYS A 64 -5.45 -9.08 -0.42
N ARG A 65 -5.38 -9.37 0.86
CA ARG A 65 -6.27 -10.26 1.61
C ARG A 65 -6.82 -9.46 2.79
N ILE A 66 -8.11 -9.20 2.77
CA ILE A 66 -8.78 -8.37 3.77
C ILE A 66 -9.50 -9.30 4.73
N MET A 67 -9.11 -9.29 6.01
CA MET A 67 -9.65 -10.13 7.08
C MET A 67 -10.26 -9.26 8.18
N GLY A 68 -11.26 -8.45 7.81
CA GLY A 68 -11.96 -7.56 8.73
C GLY A 68 -11.05 -6.43 9.23
N LYS A 69 -10.52 -6.59 10.45
CA LYS A 69 -9.63 -5.60 11.10
C LYS A 69 -8.17 -5.73 10.70
N ALA A 70 -7.74 -6.94 10.34
CA ALA A 70 -6.41 -7.24 9.86
C ALA A 70 -6.44 -7.38 8.34
N SER A 71 -5.45 -6.84 7.65
CA SER A 71 -5.27 -7.01 6.23
C SER A 71 -3.83 -7.35 5.90
N PHE A 72 -3.65 -8.29 4.99
CA PHE A 72 -2.34 -8.65 4.45
C PHE A 72 -2.28 -8.21 3.00
N ALA A 73 -1.17 -7.62 2.62
CA ALA A 73 -0.93 -7.24 1.24
C ALA A 73 0.48 -7.66 0.82
N VAL A 74 0.68 -7.93 -0.46
CA VAL A 74 1.98 -8.21 -1.05
C VAL A 74 2.36 -7.03 -1.92
N LEU A 75 3.45 -6.36 -1.55
CA LEU A 75 4.02 -5.24 -2.26
C LEU A 75 5.25 -5.74 -3.04
N SER A 76 5.27 -5.48 -4.35
CA SER A 76 6.40 -5.79 -5.22
C SER A 76 7.16 -4.53 -5.56
N ASP A 77 8.40 -4.45 -5.10
CA ASP A 77 9.37 -3.42 -5.46
C ASP A 77 10.29 -3.91 -6.59
N ALA A 78 11.16 -3.05 -7.13
CA ALA A 78 12.15 -3.40 -8.14
C ALA A 78 13.07 -4.57 -7.74
N THR A 79 13.29 -4.77 -6.43
CA THR A 79 14.21 -5.79 -5.91
C THR A 79 13.55 -7.12 -5.54
N GLY A 80 12.23 -7.14 -5.34
CA GLY A 80 11.52 -8.33 -4.86
C GLY A 80 10.14 -8.04 -4.29
N GLU A 81 9.57 -9.05 -3.62
CA GLU A 81 8.24 -8.98 -3.01
C GLU A 81 8.34 -8.99 -1.47
N MET A 82 7.50 -8.20 -0.82
CA MET A 82 7.41 -8.11 0.63
C MET A 82 5.94 -8.15 1.07
N GLN A 83 5.65 -8.94 2.10
CA GLN A 83 4.32 -8.95 2.70
C GLN A 83 4.21 -7.84 3.74
N ILE A 84 3.17 -7.01 3.61
CA ILE A 84 2.78 -6.01 4.59
C ILE A 84 1.58 -6.50 5.41
N TYR A 85 1.64 -6.25 6.70
CA TYR A 85 0.53 -6.43 7.63
C TYR A 85 -0.02 -5.05 7.99
N VAL A 86 -1.33 -4.90 7.87
CA VAL A 86 -2.02 -3.65 8.16
C VAL A 86 -3.15 -3.96 9.14
N ASN A 87 -3.06 -3.37 10.32
CA ASN A 87 -4.11 -3.45 11.33
C ASN A 87 -4.84 -2.11 11.39
N ARG A 88 -6.16 -2.15 11.22
CA ARG A 88 -7.00 -0.96 11.24
C ARG A 88 -6.86 -0.16 12.54
N ASP A 89 -6.86 -0.85 13.67
CA ASP A 89 -6.86 -0.22 15.00
C ASP A 89 -5.50 0.49 15.28
N GLU A 90 -4.42 0.14 14.56
CA GLU A 90 -3.10 0.78 14.69
C GLU A 90 -2.93 1.99 13.76
N ILE A 91 -3.47 1.94 12.54
CA ILE A 91 -3.33 3.04 11.55
C ILE A 91 -4.38 4.14 11.69
N CYS A 92 -5.51 3.84 12.33
CA CYS A 92 -6.64 4.74 12.47
C CYS A 92 -7.18 4.61 13.91
N PRO A 93 -6.51 5.26 14.88
CA PRO A 93 -6.92 5.23 16.28
C PRO A 93 -8.20 6.04 16.56
N GLU A 94 -8.64 6.88 15.62
CA GLU A 94 -9.86 7.68 15.73
C GLU A 94 -11.08 6.97 15.11
N GLU A 95 -12.29 7.32 15.54
CA GLU A 95 -13.53 6.67 15.05
C GLU A 95 -13.88 7.00 13.59
N ASP A 96 -13.24 8.02 12.99
CA ASP A 96 -13.48 8.38 11.60
C ASP A 96 -12.72 7.45 10.66
N LYS A 97 -13.50 6.52 10.12
CA LYS A 97 -13.09 5.27 9.48
C LYS A 97 -13.00 5.39 7.96
N THR A 98 -12.95 6.62 7.45
CA THR A 98 -13.19 6.97 6.05
C THR A 98 -11.91 6.94 5.22
#